data_AF-A0A914MVI0-F1
#
_entry.id   AF-A0A914MVI0-F1
#
_cell.length_a   1.000
_cell.length_b   1.000
_cell.length_c   1.000
_cell.angle_alpha   90.00
_cell.angle_beta   90.00
_cell.angle_gamma   90.00
#
_symmetry.space_group_name_H-M   'P 1'
#
loop_
_entity.id
_entity.type
_entity.pdbx_description
1 polymer ?
#
loop_
_entity_poly.entity_id
_entity_poly.type
_entity_poly.pdbx_seq_one_letter_code
_entity_poly.pdbx_strand_id
1 'polypeptide(L)'
;MVGNINNLDIENGSQTRQSTSNSSQTSPTHNNYNNTVNSVHKRILSQATAAICQMSGFTSIQSSALDVLTALAHKYLTQVCGSGRELCEHTGRSIVTPGDVFMAIISSGIDVQKFPEFLQSIKKAKPPPQFTVKSQSPVKSPPLLRISDPRPHPSYFPNFLPPFPDPHTYIHTEMTLTILMKKFVV
;
A
#
# COMPACT_ATOMS: atom_id res chain seq x y z
N MET A 1 21.42 26.91 -19.62
CA MET A 1 22.57 26.37 -18.88
C MET A 1 22.06 25.89 -17.53
N VAL A 2 21.52 24.66 -17.51
CA VAL A 2 22.13 23.45 -16.90
C VAL A 2 22.26 23.57 -15.38
N GLY A 3 21.59 22.66 -14.66
CA GLY A 3 21.81 22.45 -13.23
C GLY A 3 20.83 21.49 -12.59
N ASN A 4 20.65 20.29 -13.18
CA ASN A 4 19.89 19.20 -12.58
C ASN A 4 20.84 18.45 -11.62
N ILE A 5 20.67 18.66 -10.30
CA ILE A 5 21.56 18.13 -9.27
C ILE A 5 20.84 16.99 -8.53
N ASN A 6 20.72 15.84 -9.20
CA ASN A 6 20.39 14.58 -8.56
C ASN A 6 21.56 13.63 -8.78
N ASN A 7 22.58 13.73 -7.93
CA ASN A 7 23.36 12.59 -7.43
C ASN A 7 24.43 13.08 -6.46
N LEU A 8 24.44 12.56 -5.23
CA LEU A 8 25.69 12.28 -4.51
C LEU A 8 25.46 11.02 -3.66
N ASP A 9 26.32 10.05 -3.95
CA ASP A 9 26.38 8.65 -3.55
C ASP A 9 26.92 8.45 -2.14
N ILE A 10 26.64 7.29 -1.50
CA ILE A 10 27.57 6.64 -0.56
C ILE A 10 27.53 5.11 -0.76
N GLU A 11 28.55 4.65 -1.49
CA GLU A 11 29.44 3.49 -1.26
C GLU A 11 28.86 2.14 -0.77
N ASN A 12 28.94 1.14 -1.67
CA ASN A 12 28.91 -0.28 -1.34
C ASN A 12 30.22 -0.90 -1.87
N GLY A 13 31.12 -1.26 -0.96
CA GLY A 13 32.35 -1.97 -1.26
C GLY A 13 32.58 -3.09 -0.26
N SER A 14 32.39 -4.34 -0.72
CA SER A 14 33.17 -5.54 -0.36
C SER A 14 32.53 -6.77 -1.01
N GLN A 15 33.15 -7.29 -2.07
CA GLN A 15 32.92 -8.64 -2.59
C GLN A 15 33.37 -9.66 -1.52
N THR A 16 32.72 -10.85 -1.45
CA THR A 16 33.37 -12.18 -1.55
C THR A 16 32.36 -13.33 -1.34
N ARG A 17 32.20 -14.14 -2.40
CA ARG A 17 31.85 -15.58 -2.50
C ARG A 17 30.47 -16.13 -2.09
N GLN A 18 29.86 -16.77 -3.09
CA GLN A 18 28.78 -17.76 -2.99
C GLN A 18 29.21 -18.99 -2.18
N SER A 19 28.31 -19.52 -1.33
CA SER A 19 27.71 -20.86 -1.51
C SER A 19 26.71 -21.21 -0.38
N THR A 20 25.47 -21.50 -0.81
CA THR A 20 24.55 -22.57 -0.37
C THR A 20 24.27 -22.82 1.12
N SER A 21 23.00 -22.66 1.54
CA SER A 21 22.11 -23.77 1.95
C SER A 21 20.71 -23.27 2.39
N ASN A 22 19.74 -24.18 2.25
CA ASN A 22 18.29 -23.98 2.19
C ASN A 22 17.61 -23.58 3.50
N SER A 23 16.48 -22.84 3.42
CA SER A 23 15.27 -23.15 4.19
C SER A 23 14.05 -22.34 3.71
N SER A 24 12.94 -23.04 3.45
CA SER A 24 11.55 -22.58 3.54
C SER A 24 11.12 -21.40 2.64
N GLN A 25 10.65 -21.70 1.42
CA GLN A 25 9.78 -20.78 0.66
C GLN A 25 8.40 -20.69 1.33
N THR A 26 8.30 -19.95 2.42
CA THR A 26 7.05 -19.26 2.76
C THR A 26 6.95 -18.06 1.82
N SER A 27 5.96 -18.00 0.92
CA SER A 27 5.79 -16.92 -0.06
C SER A 27 5.87 -15.54 0.62
N PRO A 28 6.99 -14.78 0.51
CA PRO A 28 7.20 -13.53 1.26
C PRO A 28 6.48 -12.32 0.63
N THR A 29 5.87 -12.53 -0.54
CA THR A 29 5.55 -11.44 -1.47
C THR A 29 4.34 -10.61 -1.04
N HIS A 30 3.32 -11.23 -0.40
CA HIS A 30 2.09 -10.52 -0.02
C HIS A 30 2.31 -9.57 1.17
N ASN A 31 3.12 -9.99 2.15
CA ASN A 31 3.44 -9.16 3.33
C ASN A 31 4.34 -7.97 2.97
N ASN A 32 5.25 -8.15 2.00
CA ASN A 32 6.17 -7.09 1.58
C ASN A 32 5.46 -6.03 0.72
N TYR A 33 4.49 -6.43 -0.11
CA TYR A 33 3.64 -5.48 -0.85
C TYR A 33 2.85 -4.61 0.11
N ASN A 34 2.12 -5.20 1.06
CA ASN A 34 1.33 -4.47 2.05
C ASN A 34 2.18 -3.49 2.88
N ASN A 35 3.37 -3.90 3.32
CA ASN A 35 4.31 -3.00 4.00
C ASN A 35 4.81 -1.87 3.10
N THR A 36 5.05 -2.14 1.81
CA THR A 36 5.46 -1.13 0.85
C THR A 36 4.35 -0.11 0.60
N VAL A 37 3.10 -0.54 0.38
CA VAL A 37 1.97 0.38 0.17
C VAL A 37 1.70 1.21 1.43
N ASN A 38 1.75 0.57 2.61
CA ASN A 38 1.63 1.26 3.90
C ASN A 38 2.75 2.30 4.09
N SER A 39 3.98 2.00 3.65
CA SER A 39 5.10 2.94 3.71
C SER A 39 4.92 4.15 2.78
N VAL A 40 4.33 3.96 1.60
CA VAL A 40 4.01 5.05 0.66
C VAL A 40 2.93 5.94 1.26
N HIS A 41 1.86 5.35 1.80
CA HIS A 41 0.78 6.11 2.45
C HIS A 41 1.29 6.89 3.67
N LYS A 42 2.15 6.27 4.49
CA LYS A 42 2.80 6.96 5.62
C LYS A 42 3.63 8.16 5.15
N ARG A 43 4.40 8.02 4.06
CA ARG A 43 5.19 9.13 3.49
C ARG A 43 4.32 10.27 2.97
N ILE A 44 3.19 9.97 2.34
CA ILE A 44 2.25 10.99 1.86
C ILE A 44 1.62 11.73 3.05
N LEU A 45 1.16 10.99 4.05
CA LEU A 45 0.55 11.58 5.25
C LEU A 45 1.57 12.42 6.03
N SER A 46 2.83 11.96 6.10
CA SER A 46 3.93 12.71 6.73
C SER A 46 4.22 14.02 6.00
N GLN A 47 4.22 14.01 4.66
CA GLN A 47 4.36 15.23 3.87
C GLN A 47 3.18 16.20 4.06
N ALA A 48 1.95 15.69 4.09
CA ALA A 48 0.76 16.51 4.36
C ALA A 48 0.82 17.14 5.76
N THR A 49 1.26 16.36 6.75
CA THR A 49 1.46 16.82 8.12
C THR A 49 2.54 17.90 8.20
N ALA A 50 3.65 17.73 7.49
CA ALA A 50 4.71 18.74 7.39
C ALA A 50 4.20 20.04 6.72
N ALA A 51 3.38 19.93 5.68
CA ALA A 51 2.77 21.10 5.04
C ALA A 51 1.83 21.87 5.98
N ILE A 52 1.06 21.16 6.82
CA ILE A 52 0.22 21.79 7.87
C ILE A 52 1.09 22.53 8.89
N CYS A 53 2.23 21.93 9.29
CA CYS A 53 3.18 22.57 10.19
C CYS A 53 3.79 23.84 9.56
N GLN A 54 4.15 23.79 8.27
CA GLN A 54 4.65 24.97 7.56
C GLN A 54 3.60 26.08 7.48
N MET A 55 2.33 25.74 7.23
CA MET A 55 1.24 26.71 7.21
C MET A 55 0.94 27.31 8.61
N SER A 56 1.29 26.59 9.67
CA SER A 56 1.22 27.08 11.05
C SER A 56 2.41 27.98 11.43
N GLY A 57 3.41 28.14 10.55
CA GLY A 57 4.59 28.99 10.77
C GLY A 57 5.83 28.28 11.32
N PHE A 58 5.85 26.93 11.36
CA PHE A 58 7.03 26.18 11.80
C PHE A 58 8.08 26.07 10.68
N THR A 59 9.32 26.49 10.97
CA THR A 59 10.44 26.41 10.02
C THR A 59 11.18 25.06 10.07
N SER A 60 11.22 24.42 11.24
CA SER A 60 11.91 23.14 11.46
C SER A 60 11.14 22.29 12.48
N ILE A 61 11.17 20.97 12.31
CA ILE A 61 10.51 19.99 13.18
C ILE A 61 11.42 18.78 13.39
N GLN A 62 11.41 18.21 14.59
CA GLN A 62 12.12 16.97 14.88
C GLN A 62 11.47 15.78 14.13
N SER A 63 12.28 14.85 13.63
CA SER A 63 11.79 13.66 12.90
C SER A 63 10.85 12.79 13.73
N SER A 64 11.17 12.56 15.01
CA SER A 64 10.31 11.79 15.93
C SER A 64 8.97 12.49 16.20
N ALA A 65 8.96 13.82 16.34
CA ALA A 65 7.73 14.59 16.52
C ALA A 65 6.84 14.54 15.27
N LEU A 66 7.43 14.64 14.09
CA LEU A 66 6.71 14.52 12.82
C LEU A 66 6.09 13.12 12.65
N ASP A 67 6.80 12.07 13.03
CA ASP A 67 6.28 10.69 13.01
C ASP A 67 5.07 10.52 13.95
N VAL A 68 5.16 11.06 15.17
CA VAL A 68 4.04 11.01 16.14
C VAL A 68 2.84 11.81 15.63
N LEU A 69 3.05 13.01 15.09
CA LEU A 69 1.96 13.83 14.56
C LEU A 69 1.30 13.17 13.34
N THR A 70 2.09 12.51 12.50
CA THR A 70 1.58 11.72 11.36
C THR A 70 0.72 10.54 11.85
N ALA A 71 1.17 9.84 12.89
CA ALA A 71 0.41 8.75 13.49
C ALA A 71 -0.89 9.25 14.14
N LEU A 72 -0.85 10.42 14.80
CA LEU A 72 -2.02 11.07 15.39
C LEU A 72 -3.03 11.48 14.31
N ALA A 73 -2.58 12.08 13.21
CA ALA A 73 -3.43 12.45 12.09
C ALA A 73 -4.14 11.24 11.48
N HIS A 74 -3.40 10.13 11.29
CA HIS A 74 -3.99 8.86 10.85
C HIS A 74 -5.05 8.37 11.83
N LYS A 75 -4.71 8.29 13.12
CA LYS A 75 -5.59 7.76 14.15
C LYS A 75 -6.87 8.59 14.27
N TYR A 76 -6.73 9.91 14.21
CA TYR A 76 -7.85 10.84 14.24
C TYR A 76 -8.79 10.64 13.05
N LEU A 77 -8.26 10.52 11.83
CA LEU A 77 -9.07 10.26 10.64
C LEU A 77 -9.84 8.94 10.75
N THR A 78 -9.19 7.86 11.19
CA THR A 78 -9.84 6.56 11.41
C THR A 78 -10.91 6.64 12.50
N GLN A 79 -10.67 7.41 13.57
CA GLN A 79 -11.65 7.61 14.64
C GLN A 79 -12.90 8.32 14.15
N VAL A 80 -12.76 9.42 13.41
CA VAL A 80 -13.91 10.17 12.85
C VAL A 80 -14.69 9.30 11.87
N CYS A 81 -14.00 8.58 10.98
CA CYS A 81 -14.65 7.66 10.05
C CYS A 81 -15.36 6.50 10.76
N GLY A 82 -14.76 5.95 11.82
CA GLY A 82 -15.37 4.90 12.64
C GLY A 82 -16.63 5.39 13.35
N SER A 83 -16.57 6.58 13.95
CA SER A 83 -17.74 7.19 14.60
C SER A 83 -18.86 7.52 13.60
N GLY A 84 -18.51 8.02 12.41
CA GLY A 84 -19.50 8.27 11.35
C GLY A 84 -20.17 6.99 10.84
N ARG A 85 -19.42 5.88 10.81
CA ARG A 85 -19.96 4.55 10.48
C ARG A 85 -20.93 4.05 11.55
N GLU A 86 -20.56 4.15 12.82
CA GLU A 86 -21.44 3.77 13.94
C GLU A 86 -22.76 4.56 13.92
N LEU A 87 -22.70 5.85 13.62
CA LEU A 87 -23.89 6.69 13.49
C LEU A 87 -24.77 6.28 12.30
N CYS A 88 -24.15 5.90 11.18
CA CYS A 88 -24.87 5.38 10.02
C CYS A 88 -25.59 4.06 10.36
N GLU A 89 -24.89 3.14 11.04
CA GLU A 89 -25.40 1.85 11.50
C GLU A 89 -26.56 2.04 12.51
N HIS A 90 -26.47 3.04 13.40
CA HIS A 90 -27.54 3.39 14.34
C HIS A 90 -28.83 3.83 13.62
N THR A 91 -28.73 4.41 12.42
CA THR A 91 -29.90 4.77 11.60
C THR A 91 -30.36 3.64 10.67
N GLY A 92 -29.75 2.44 10.77
CA GLY A 92 -30.04 1.29 9.91
C GLY A 92 -29.57 1.44 8.46
N ARG A 93 -28.70 2.41 8.17
CA ARG A 93 -28.12 2.65 6.84
C ARG A 93 -26.75 2.02 6.73
N SER A 94 -26.36 1.64 5.50
CA SER A 94 -25.00 1.15 5.19
C SER A 94 -24.13 2.21 4.50
N ILE A 95 -24.72 3.31 4.03
CA ILE A 95 -24.03 4.37 3.29
C ILE A 95 -23.92 5.62 4.17
N VAL A 96 -22.68 5.98 4.49
CA VAL A 96 -22.36 7.17 5.28
C VAL A 96 -22.73 8.43 4.49
N THR A 97 -23.57 9.27 5.07
CA THR A 97 -24.00 10.56 4.52
C THR A 97 -23.13 11.68 5.12
N PRO A 98 -22.93 12.82 4.44
CA PRO A 98 -22.16 13.94 5.00
C PRO A 98 -22.64 14.42 6.37
N GLY A 99 -23.94 14.28 6.67
CA GLY A 99 -24.49 14.57 7.99
C GLY A 99 -23.96 13.65 9.10
N ASP A 100 -23.69 12.38 8.79
CA ASP A 100 -23.12 11.43 9.75
C ASP A 100 -21.68 11.83 10.10
N VAL A 101 -20.91 12.25 9.09
CA VAL A 101 -19.54 12.76 9.26
C VAL A 101 -19.54 14.07 10.06
N PHE A 102 -20.49 14.96 9.78
CA PHE A 102 -20.64 16.22 10.49
C PHE A 102 -20.92 16.01 11.98
N MET A 103 -21.83 15.09 12.30
CA MET A 103 -22.13 14.71 13.69
C MET A 103 -20.94 13.99 14.36
N ALA A 104 -20.20 13.16 13.63
CA ALA A 104 -18.97 12.52 14.15
C ALA A 104 -17.88 13.54 14.52
N ILE A 105 -17.74 14.61 13.73
CA ILE A 105 -16.81 15.72 14.04
C ILE A 105 -17.25 16.48 15.30
N ILE A 106 -18.55 16.76 15.43
CA ILE A 106 -19.12 17.39 16.64
C ILE A 106 -18.89 16.51 17.87
N SER A 107 -19.13 15.19 17.74
CA SER A 107 -18.90 14.21 18.80
C SER A 107 -17.43 14.12 19.23
N SER A 108 -16.50 14.40 18.29
CA SER A 108 -15.06 14.49 18.58
C SER A 108 -14.67 15.76 19.34
N GLY A 109 -15.60 16.69 19.58
CA GLY A 109 -15.39 17.91 20.38
C GLY A 109 -14.90 19.13 19.57
N ILE A 110 -15.00 19.10 18.24
CA ILE A 110 -14.61 20.24 17.40
C ILE A 110 -15.79 21.16 17.16
N ASP A 111 -15.57 22.46 17.35
CA ASP A 111 -16.53 23.51 17.02
C ASP A 111 -16.58 23.75 15.50
N VAL A 112 -17.66 23.29 14.87
CA VAL A 112 -17.83 23.36 13.41
C VAL A 112 -18.13 24.77 12.91
N GLN A 113 -18.53 25.70 13.79
CA GLN A 113 -18.83 27.08 13.39
C GLN A 113 -17.59 27.84 12.92
N LYS A 114 -16.40 27.44 13.38
CA LYS A 114 -15.11 28.03 12.99
C LYS A 114 -14.55 27.47 11.68
N PHE A 115 -15.13 26.39 11.16
CA PHE A 115 -14.70 25.75 9.93
C PHE A 115 -14.71 26.67 8.68
N PRO A 116 -15.76 27.46 8.39
CA PRO A 116 -15.77 28.35 7.23
C PRO A 116 -14.68 29.45 7.29
N GLU A 117 -14.43 30.01 8.48
CA GLU A 117 -13.36 31.00 8.68
C GLU A 117 -11.98 30.38 8.44
N PHE A 118 -11.76 29.18 8.98
CA PHE A 118 -10.53 28.43 8.75
C PHE A 118 -10.31 28.11 7.27
N LEU A 119 -11.37 27.74 6.53
CA LEU A 119 -11.29 27.48 5.10
C LEU A 119 -10.90 28.73 4.30
N GLN A 120 -11.38 29.91 4.69
CA GLN A 120 -10.97 31.18 4.07
C GLN A 120 -9.50 31.50 4.35
N SER A 121 -9.01 31.22 5.57
CA SER A 121 -7.60 31.38 5.93
C SER A 121 -6.68 30.51 5.07
N ILE A 122 -7.01 29.21 4.92
CA ILE A 122 -6.23 28.27 4.09
C ILE A 122 -6.19 28.70 2.62
N LYS A 123 -7.32 29.17 2.07
CA LYS A 123 -7.37 29.64 0.67
C LYS A 123 -6.49 30.87 0.41
N LYS A 124 -6.30 31.72 1.42
CA LYS A 124 -5.41 32.89 1.35
C LYS A 124 -3.94 32.50 1.53
N ALA A 125 -3.66 31.44 2.28
CA ALA A 125 -2.32 30.91 2.44
C ALA A 125 -1.79 30.31 1.12
N LYS A 126 -0.46 30.25 0.99
CA LYS A 126 0.19 29.62 -0.17
C LYS A 126 -0.30 28.17 -0.29
N PRO A 127 -0.74 27.70 -1.47
CA PRO A 127 -1.26 26.35 -1.60
C PRO A 127 -0.20 25.34 -1.15
N PRO A 128 -0.58 24.34 -0.34
CA PRO A 128 0.35 23.30 0.07
C PRO A 128 0.87 22.57 -1.17
N PRO A 129 2.11 22.04 -1.13
CA PRO A 129 2.68 21.30 -2.25
C PRO A 129 1.74 20.17 -2.65
N GLN A 130 1.37 20.12 -3.93
CA GLN A 130 0.49 19.07 -4.44
C GLN A 130 1.24 17.74 -4.49
N PHE A 131 0.72 16.74 -3.78
CA PHE A 131 1.30 15.41 -3.75
C PHE A 131 0.80 14.60 -4.94
N THR A 132 1.65 14.45 -5.97
CA THR A 132 1.34 13.54 -7.08
C THR A 132 1.84 12.15 -6.73
N VAL A 133 0.90 11.27 -6.35
CA VAL A 133 1.20 9.84 -6.28
C VAL A 133 1.18 9.32 -7.71
N LYS A 134 2.36 9.03 -8.26
CA LYS A 134 2.42 8.27 -9.50
C LYS A 134 1.88 6.89 -9.19
N SER A 135 0.64 6.62 -9.59
CA SER A 135 0.07 5.27 -9.54
C SER A 135 1.03 4.36 -10.30
N GLN A 136 1.69 3.46 -9.59
CA GLN A 136 2.46 2.41 -10.24
C GLN A 136 1.42 1.60 -11.00
N SER A 137 1.47 1.64 -12.34
CA SER A 137 0.61 0.78 -13.15
C SER A 137 0.86 -0.65 -12.67
N PRO A 138 -0.20 -1.46 -12.48
CA PRO A 138 -0.03 -2.84 -12.05
C PRO A 138 0.97 -3.48 -13.01
N VAL A 139 2.09 -3.97 -12.45
CA VAL A 139 3.09 -4.69 -13.21
C VAL A 139 2.33 -5.83 -13.87
N LYS A 140 2.13 -5.73 -15.19
CA LYS A 140 1.50 -6.80 -15.95
C LYS A 140 2.42 -8.00 -15.78
N SER A 141 2.03 -8.92 -14.92
CA SER A 141 2.70 -10.22 -14.85
C SER A 141 2.72 -10.78 -16.27
N PRO A 142 3.87 -11.28 -16.76
CA PRO A 142 3.91 -11.89 -18.06
C PRO A 142 2.81 -12.96 -18.14
N PRO A 143 2.11 -13.07 -19.27
CA PRO A 143 1.07 -14.06 -19.42
C PRO A 143 1.64 -15.43 -19.05
N LEU A 144 0.92 -16.18 -18.20
CA LEU A 144 1.25 -17.55 -17.89
C LEU A 144 1.45 -18.30 -19.21
N LEU A 145 2.56 -19.02 -19.35
CA LEU A 145 2.85 -19.81 -20.54
C LEU A 145 1.70 -20.80 -20.75
N ARG A 146 0.89 -20.54 -21.77
CA ARG A 146 -0.18 -21.43 -22.22
C ARG A 146 0.42 -22.34 -23.28
N ILE A 147 0.54 -23.62 -22.96
CA ILE A 147 1.05 -24.63 -23.88
C ILE A 147 -0.09 -25.26 -24.67
N SER A 148 -1.33 -25.19 -24.16
CA SER A 148 -2.54 -25.66 -24.85
C SER A 148 -3.80 -24.86 -24.46
N ASP A 149 -4.86 -25.00 -25.27
CA ASP A 149 -6.18 -24.45 -24.94
C ASP A 149 -6.75 -25.11 -23.66
N PRO A 150 -7.39 -24.33 -22.77
CA PRO A 150 -7.97 -24.86 -21.54
C PRO A 150 -9.04 -25.90 -21.86
N ARG A 151 -8.95 -27.08 -21.23
CA ARG A 151 -9.97 -28.13 -21.44
C ARG A 151 -11.33 -27.64 -20.95
N PRO A 152 -12.41 -27.86 -21.74
CA PRO A 152 -13.75 -27.53 -21.29
C PRO A 152 -14.10 -28.35 -20.04
N HIS A 153 -14.90 -27.76 -19.16
CA HIS A 153 -15.38 -28.46 -17.98
C HIS A 153 -16.21 -29.68 -18.38
N PRO A 154 -16.10 -30.82 -17.66
CA PRO A 154 -17.01 -31.95 -17.82
C PRO A 154 -18.47 -31.54 -17.61
N SER A 155 -19.43 -32.22 -18.24
CA SER A 155 -20.86 -31.85 -18.20
C SER A 155 -21.48 -31.84 -16.78
N TYR A 156 -20.88 -32.53 -15.81
CA TYR A 156 -21.32 -32.54 -14.41
C TYR A 156 -20.72 -31.40 -13.58
N PHE A 157 -19.88 -30.57 -14.17
CA PHE A 157 -19.14 -29.51 -13.50
C PHE A 157 -19.69 -28.13 -13.92
N PRO A 158 -19.91 -27.19 -13.00
CA PRO A 158 -20.57 -25.95 -13.33
C PRO A 158 -19.65 -24.97 -14.08
N ASN A 159 -20.19 -24.37 -15.14
CA ASN A 159 -19.46 -23.47 -16.05
C ASN A 159 -19.08 -22.09 -15.46
N PHE A 160 -19.53 -21.75 -14.25
CA PHE A 160 -19.17 -20.48 -13.60
C PHE A 160 -17.81 -20.55 -12.87
N LEU A 161 -17.25 -21.75 -12.69
CA LEU A 161 -15.96 -21.95 -12.06
C LEU A 161 -14.82 -21.63 -13.05
N PRO A 162 -13.63 -21.22 -12.57
CA PRO A 162 -12.48 -21.02 -13.44
C PRO A 162 -12.11 -22.32 -14.18
N PRO A 163 -11.53 -22.23 -15.39
CA PRO A 163 -11.09 -23.40 -16.14
C PRO A 163 -9.99 -24.14 -15.39
N PHE A 164 -9.91 -25.46 -15.58
CA PHE A 164 -8.79 -26.23 -15.03
C PHE A 164 -7.45 -25.74 -15.61
N PRO A 165 -6.38 -25.69 -14.80
CA PRO A 165 -5.05 -25.36 -15.31
C PRO A 165 -4.60 -26.39 -16.36
N ASP A 166 -3.66 -25.97 -17.20
CA ASP A 166 -3.14 -26.76 -18.32
C ASP A 166 -2.58 -28.11 -17.81
N PRO A 167 -2.79 -29.24 -18.52
CA PRO A 167 -2.26 -30.55 -18.14
C PRO A 167 -0.78 -30.57 -17.72
N HIS A 168 0.07 -29.73 -18.33
CA HIS A 168 1.49 -29.66 -17.93
C HIS A 168 1.70 -29.10 -16.51
N THR A 169 0.72 -28.37 -15.97
CA THR A 169 0.69 -27.87 -14.59
C THR A 169 0.53 -29.02 -13.58
N TYR A 170 -0.05 -30.15 -14.01
CA TYR A 170 -0.26 -31.34 -13.18
C TYR A 170 0.83 -32.41 -13.36
N ILE A 171 1.90 -32.13 -14.11
CA ILE A 171 3.00 -33.08 -14.27
C ILE A 171 3.71 -33.22 -12.91
N HIS A 172 3.55 -34.39 -12.30
CA HIS A 172 4.31 -34.79 -11.14
C HIS A 172 5.72 -35.20 -11.60
N THR A 173 6.73 -34.37 -11.33
CA THR A 173 8.13 -34.76 -11.52
C THR A 173 8.53 -35.62 -10.32
N GLU A 174 8.55 -36.94 -10.48
CA GLU A 174 9.10 -37.85 -9.48
C GLU A 174 10.60 -37.56 -9.29
N MET A 175 10.99 -37.14 -8.10
CA MET A 175 12.40 -36.97 -7.74
C MET A 175 12.96 -38.32 -7.28
N THR A 176 13.24 -39.23 -8.21
CA THR A 176 13.96 -40.47 -7.87
C THR A 176 15.41 -40.11 -7.50
N LEU A 177 15.91 -40.60 -6.34
CA LEU A 177 17.27 -40.35 -5.81
C LEU A 177 18.40 -40.54 -6.84
N THR A 178 18.17 -41.40 -7.84
CA THR A 178 19.07 -41.66 -8.97
C THR A 178 19.36 -40.41 -9.82
N ILE A 179 18.40 -39.49 -9.98
CA ILE A 179 18.58 -38.25 -10.76
C ILE A 179 19.42 -37.23 -9.96
N LEU A 180 19.32 -37.24 -8.63
CA LEU A 180 20.18 -36.43 -7.74
C LEU A 180 21.63 -36.91 -7.77
N MET A 181 21.85 -38.24 -7.74
CA MET A 181 23.18 -38.85 -7.76
C MET A 181 23.89 -38.70 -9.12
N LYS A 182 23.14 -38.64 -10.24
CA LYS A 182 23.73 -38.47 -11.58
C LYS A 182 24.12 -37.01 -11.90
N LYS A 183 23.61 -36.04 -11.15
CA LYS A 183 24.03 -34.62 -11.22
C LYS A 183 25.19 -34.27 -10.29
N PHE A 184 25.58 -35.18 -9.38
CA PHE A 184 26.67 -34.99 -8.43
C PHE A 184 27.94 -35.80 -8.76
N VAL A 185 27.88 -36.61 -9.83
CA VAL A 185 29.04 -37.32 -10.38
C VAL A 185 29.29 -36.84 -11.80
N VAL A 186 29.73 -35.59 -11.93
CA VAL A 186 30.73 -35.08 -12.88
C VAL A 186 31.43 -33.93 -12.19
#